data_AF-G4D5X5-F1
#
_entry.id   AF-G4D5X5-F1
#
_cell.length_a   1.000
_cell.length_b   1.000
_cell.length_c   1.000
_cell.angle_alpha   90.00
_cell.angle_beta   90.00
_cell.angle_gamma   90.00
#
_symmetry.space_group_name_H-M   'P 1'
#
loop_
_entity.id
_entity.type
_entity.pdbx_description
1 polymer ?
#
loop_
_entity_poly.entity_id
_entity_poly.type
_entity_poly.pdbx_seq_one_letter_code
_entity_poly.pdbx_strand_id
1 'polypeptide(L)'
;MENLKARIAYLEGLADGCEIDETSKEGRILVELIDVLGDLVEEIQSQQEDMDEYLDLLDEDLSDLEDYVYDEDEDDDFDLYDEDYDDLFYDEFEDSDLEVEE
;
A
#
# COMPACT_ATOMS: atom_id res chain seq x y z
N MET A 1 4.23 2.52 11.10
CA MET A 1 4.31 3.93 11.57
C MET A 1 4.98 4.13 12.93
N GLU A 2 5.14 3.09 13.76
CA GLU A 2 5.79 3.20 15.08
C GLU A 2 7.21 3.80 15.05
N ASN A 3 8.03 3.49 14.04
CA ASN A 3 9.37 4.08 13.91
C ASN A 3 9.32 5.60 13.70
N LEU A 4 8.33 6.10 12.97
CA LEU A 4 8.19 7.53 12.71
C LEU A 4 7.71 8.27 13.97
N LYS A 5 6.73 7.71 14.70
CA LYS A 5 6.33 8.21 16.02
C LYS A 5 7.49 8.24 17.02
N ALA A 6 8.28 7.18 17.08
CA ALA A 6 9.47 7.13 17.95
C ALA A 6 10.50 8.21 17.58
N ARG A 7 10.65 8.52 16.29
CA ARG A 7 11.54 9.59 15.83
C ARG A 7 11.00 10.99 16.12
N ILE A 8 9.68 11.20 16.02
CA ILE A 8 9.04 12.47 16.42
C ILE A 8 9.19 12.68 17.93
N ALA A 9 8.87 11.68 18.75
CA ALA A 9 9.07 11.73 20.20
C ALA A 9 10.55 11.97 20.60
N TYR A 10 11.49 11.44 19.82
CA TYR A 10 12.91 11.75 20.00
C TYR A 10 13.24 13.21 19.64
N LEU A 11 12.62 13.79 18.60
CA LEU A 11 12.78 15.19 18.23
C LEU A 11 12.17 16.14 19.27
N GLU A 12 11.01 15.80 19.82
CA GLU A 12 10.39 16.52 20.96
C GLU A 12 11.35 16.53 22.15
N GLY A 13 11.85 15.37 22.57
CA GLY A 13 12.79 15.28 23.68
C GLY A 13 14.14 15.99 23.41
N LEU A 14 14.57 16.04 22.16
CA LEU A 14 15.76 16.81 21.76
C LEU A 14 15.49 18.32 21.79
N ALA A 15 14.31 18.76 21.35
CA ALA A 15 13.89 20.16 21.42
C ALA A 15 13.84 20.65 22.87
N ASP A 16 13.26 19.84 23.77
CA ASP A 16 13.22 20.08 25.21
C ASP A 16 14.64 20.16 25.81
N GLY A 17 15.50 19.20 25.45
CA GLY A 17 16.87 19.12 25.96
C GLY A 17 17.82 20.20 25.46
N CYS A 18 17.51 20.82 24.31
CA CYS A 18 18.27 21.92 23.74
C CYS A 18 17.89 23.29 24.32
N GLU A 19 16.91 23.36 25.22
CA GLU A 19 16.36 24.61 25.78
C GLU A 19 16.02 25.61 24.66
N ILE A 20 15.32 25.13 23.62
CA ILE A 20 14.94 25.99 22.50
C ILE A 20 14.14 27.16 23.03
N ASP A 21 14.58 28.38 22.71
CA ASP A 21 13.85 29.59 23.08
C ASP A 21 12.58 29.68 22.22
N GLU A 22 11.47 29.19 22.78
CA GLU A 22 10.12 29.27 22.19
C GLU A 22 9.61 30.72 22.02
N THR A 23 10.34 31.73 22.51
CA THR A 23 10.02 33.13 22.25
C THR A 23 10.72 33.67 21.00
N SER A 24 11.78 32.99 20.56
CA SER A 24 12.45 33.28 19.29
C SER A 24 11.59 32.85 18.09
N LYS A 25 11.78 33.51 16.95
CA LYS A 25 11.00 33.18 15.75
C LYS A 25 11.33 31.77 15.26
N GLU A 26 12.61 31.42 15.32
CA GLU A 26 13.16 30.15 14.91
C GLU A 26 12.67 29.02 15.83
N GLY A 27 12.68 29.23 17.15
CA GLY A 27 12.20 28.25 18.13
C GLY A 27 10.73 27.93 17.96
N ARG A 28 9.88 28.96 17.77
CA ARG A 28 8.45 28.75 17.49
C ARG A 28 8.22 27.94 16.21
N ILE A 29 8.98 28.21 15.16
CA ILE A 29 8.85 27.46 13.90
C ILE A 29 9.22 26.00 14.11
N LEU A 30 10.28 25.71 14.89
CA LEU A 30 10.73 24.34 15.14
C LEU A 30 9.72 23.55 15.96
N VAL A 31 9.17 24.12 17.03
CA VAL A 31 8.14 23.47 17.86
C VAL A 31 6.90 23.17 17.03
N GLU A 32 6.36 24.17 16.33
CA GLU A 32 5.15 23.96 15.51
C GLU A 32 5.39 22.98 14.36
N LEU A 33 6.61 22.88 13.84
CA LEU A 33 6.93 21.89 12.81
C LEU A 33 6.94 20.47 13.40
N ILE A 34 7.43 20.28 14.61
CA ILE A 34 7.40 18.98 15.30
C ILE A 34 5.95 18.57 15.57
N ASP A 35 5.12 19.51 16.04
CA ASP A 35 3.70 19.27 16.33
C ASP A 35 2.92 18.89 15.05
N VAL A 36 3.09 19.65 13.97
CA VAL A 36 2.44 19.35 12.67
C VAL A 36 2.91 18.00 12.12
N LEU A 37 4.17 17.61 12.34
CA LEU A 37 4.64 16.27 11.98
C LEU A 37 3.95 15.18 12.81
N GLY A 38 3.71 15.43 14.10
CA GLY A 38 2.93 14.56 14.97
C GLY A 38 1.51 14.35 14.43
N ASP A 39 0.79 15.44 14.21
CA ASP A 39 -0.57 15.44 13.67
C ASP A 39 -0.65 14.72 12.32
N LEU A 40 0.31 14.97 11.42
CA LEU A 40 0.36 14.33 10.11
C LEU A 40 0.51 12.81 10.21
N VAL A 41 1.30 12.32 11.16
CA VAL A 41 1.49 10.87 11.34
C VAL A 41 0.22 10.23 11.89
N GLU A 42 -0.50 10.89 12.79
CA GLU A 42 -1.78 10.40 13.31
C GLU A 42 -2.85 10.35 12.22
N GLU A 43 -2.94 11.39 11.39
CA GLU A 43 -3.89 11.46 10.28
C GLU A 43 -3.62 10.37 9.22
N ILE A 44 -2.34 10.09 8.92
CA ILE A 44 -1.97 9.00 8.00
C ILE A 44 -2.30 7.63 8.60
N GLN A 45 -2.15 7.45 9.92
CA GLN A 45 -2.56 6.20 10.58
C GLN A 45 -4.06 5.97 10.46
N SER A 46 -4.87 6.98 10.76
CA SER A 46 -6.33 6.88 10.64
C SER A 46 -6.75 6.51 9.22
N GLN A 47 -6.19 7.18 8.21
CA GLN A 47 -6.51 6.87 6.81
C GLN A 47 -6.05 5.47 6.39
N GLN A 48 -4.94 4.97 6.96
CA GLN A 48 -4.50 3.60 6.67
C GLN A 48 -5.46 2.59 7.32
N GLU A 49 -5.91 2.83 8.54
CA GLU A 49 -6.90 1.98 9.23
C GLU A 49 -8.22 1.95 8.45
N ASP A 50 -8.73 3.10 8.01
CA ASP A 50 -9.94 3.19 7.17
C ASP A 50 -9.78 2.44 5.82
N MET A 51 -8.57 2.47 5.25
CA MET A 51 -8.27 1.76 4.00
C MET A 51 -8.18 0.25 4.21
N ASP A 52 -7.61 -0.21 5.33
CA ASP A 52 -7.58 -1.62 5.69
C ASP A 52 -9.01 -2.16 5.87
N GLU A 53 -9.91 -1.40 6.52
CA GLU A 53 -11.34 -1.75 6.61
C GLU A 53 -12.01 -1.83 5.23
N TYR A 54 -11.70 -0.91 4.32
CA TYR A 54 -12.24 -0.95 2.95
C TYR A 54 -11.72 -2.16 2.15
N LEU A 55 -10.47 -2.56 2.38
CA LEU A 55 -9.90 -3.77 1.76
C LEU A 55 -10.57 -5.04 2.30
N ASP A 56 -10.86 -5.09 3.60
CA ASP A 56 -11.57 -6.22 4.21
C ASP A 56 -13.00 -6.36 3.61
N LEU A 57 -13.70 -5.23 3.41
CA LEU A 57 -15.01 -5.25 2.75
C LEU A 57 -14.93 -5.72 1.29
N LEU A 58 -13.89 -5.32 0.57
CA LEU A 58 -13.68 -5.76 -0.81
C LEU A 58 -13.36 -7.26 -0.90
N ASP A 59 -12.62 -7.79 0.07
CA ASP A 59 -12.32 -9.22 0.18
C ASP A 59 -13.59 -10.04 0.48
N GLU A 60 -14.46 -9.53 1.36
CA GLU A 60 -15.79 -10.11 1.63
C GLU A 60 -16.66 -10.12 0.37
N ASP A 61 -16.81 -8.96 -0.30
CA ASP A 61 -17.59 -8.85 -1.54
C ASP A 61 -17.05 -9.78 -2.65
N LEU A 62 -15.71 -9.93 -2.74
CA LEU A 62 -15.10 -10.83 -3.71
C LEU A 62 -15.35 -12.30 -3.36
N SER A 63 -15.25 -12.66 -2.08
CA SER A 63 -15.56 -14.02 -1.61
C SER A 63 -17.01 -14.39 -1.91
N ASP A 64 -17.96 -13.49 -1.64
CA ASP A 64 -19.38 -13.69 -1.96
C ASP A 64 -19.61 -13.88 -3.48
N LEU A 65 -18.86 -13.15 -4.30
CA LEU A 65 -18.91 -13.30 -5.75
C LEU A 65 -18.30 -14.62 -6.22
N GLU A 66 -17.18 -15.04 -5.63
CA GLU A 66 -16.54 -16.33 -5.92
C GLU A 66 -17.50 -17.48 -5.61
N ASP A 67 -18.11 -17.48 -4.43
CA ASP A 67 -19.12 -18.47 -4.05
C ASP A 67 -20.29 -18.44 -5.06
N TYR A 68 -20.83 -17.27 -5.41
CA TYR A 68 -21.92 -17.18 -6.39
C TYR A 68 -21.57 -17.72 -7.79
N VAL A 69 -20.35 -17.49 -8.25
CA VAL A 69 -19.92 -17.88 -9.61
C VAL A 69 -19.43 -19.33 -9.66
N TYR A 70 -18.79 -19.82 -8.60
CA TYR A 70 -18.10 -21.11 -8.59
C TYR A 70 -18.83 -22.20 -7.79
N ASP A 71 -19.72 -21.88 -6.85
CA ASP A 71 -20.49 -22.91 -6.11
C ASP A 71 -21.74 -23.42 -6.87
N GLU A 72 -22.18 -22.76 -7.96
CA GLU A 72 -23.32 -23.25 -8.78
C GLU A 72 -22.92 -24.36 -9.79
N ASP A 73 -21.63 -24.70 -9.92
CA ASP A 73 -21.11 -25.69 -10.88
C ASP A 73 -20.68 -27.04 -10.26
N GLU A 74 -21.15 -27.38 -9.04
CA GLU A 74 -20.95 -28.74 -8.49
C GLU A 74 -21.88 -29.82 -9.12
N ASP A 75 -22.75 -29.45 -10.07
CA ASP A 75 -23.72 -30.38 -10.68
C ASP A 75 -23.85 -30.27 -12.22
N ASP A 76 -22.80 -29.84 -12.92
CA ASP A 76 -22.70 -30.07 -14.38
C ASP A 76 -21.34 -30.69 -14.72
N ASP A 77 -21.40 -32.00 -14.95
CA ASP A 77 -20.61 -32.86 -15.86
C ASP A 77 -19.63 -32.11 -16.80
N PHE A 78 -18.60 -31.45 -16.24
CA PHE A 78 -17.53 -30.85 -17.02
C PHE A 78 -16.55 -31.97 -17.38
N ASP A 79 -16.95 -32.77 -18.37
CA ASP A 79 -16.04 -33.51 -19.23
C ASP A 79 -15.10 -32.49 -19.93
N LEU A 80 -14.08 -32.01 -19.20
CA LEU A 80 -12.94 -31.29 -19.76
C LEU A 80 -11.96 -32.32 -20.36
N TYR A 81 -12.49 -33.22 -21.18
CA TYR A 81 -11.74 -33.81 -22.27
C TYR A 81 -11.89 -32.87 -23.47
N ASP A 82 -11.11 -31.80 -23.46
CA ASP A 82 -10.50 -31.37 -24.71
C ASP A 82 -9.01 -31.12 -24.45
N GLU A 83 -8.23 -32.12 -24.82
CA GLU A 83 -6.78 -32.11 -24.92
C GLU A 83 -6.36 -31.07 -25.98
N ASP A 84 -6.43 -29.77 -25.68
CA ASP A 84 -5.91 -28.73 -26.59
C ASP A 84 -5.24 -27.54 -25.87
N TYR A 85 -4.75 -27.75 -24.64
CA TYR A 85 -3.80 -26.86 -23.97
C TYR A 85 -2.34 -27.21 -24.29
N ASP A 86 -2.07 -27.62 -25.54
CA ASP A 86 -0.72 -27.81 -26.08
C ASP A 86 -0.24 -26.55 -26.86
N ASP A 87 -0.78 -25.36 -26.55
CA ASP A 87 -0.37 -24.07 -27.15
C ASP A 87 0.16 -23.05 -26.13
N LEU A 88 0.48 -23.51 -24.91
CA LEU A 88 1.24 -22.72 -23.93
C LEU A 88 2.71 -23.15 -23.90
N PHE A 89 3.42 -23.13 -25.03
CA PHE A 89 4.88 -23.15 -24.99
C PHE A 89 5.57 -22.52 -26.22
N TYR A 90 6.15 -21.34 -26.01
CA TYR A 90 7.40 -20.85 -26.64
C TYR A 90 7.52 -20.81 -28.17
N ASP A 91 7.22 -19.64 -28.76
CA ASP A 91 7.97 -18.97 -29.84
C ASP A 91 7.24 -17.65 -30.09
N GLU A 92 7.77 -16.44 -29.89
CA GLU A 92 8.83 -15.85 -30.70
C GLU A 92 9.22 -14.49 -30.07
N PHE A 93 10.13 -14.52 -29.09
CA PHE A 93 11.01 -13.38 -28.82
C PHE A 93 12.40 -13.76 -29.34
N GLU A 94 12.49 -14.03 -30.65
CA GLU A 94 13.77 -14.04 -31.36
C GLU A 94 13.87 -12.75 -32.18
N ASP A 95 14.75 -11.86 -31.72
CA ASP A 95 15.52 -10.89 -32.49
C ASP A 95 14.83 -10.20 -33.68
N SER A 96 14.23 -9.04 -33.41
CA SER A 96 14.23 -7.95 -34.40
C SER A 96 15.18 -6.87 -33.92
N ASP A 97 16.41 -6.94 -34.46
CA ASP A 97 17.38 -5.87 -34.51
C ASP A 97 16.69 -4.53 -34.83
N LEU A 98 16.50 -3.70 -33.81
CA LEU A 98 16.26 -2.28 -33.99
C LEU A 98 17.60 -1.64 -34.39
N GLU A 99 17.93 -1.73 -35.68
CA GLU A 99 18.99 -0.89 -36.27
C GLU A 99 18.63 0.57 -36.03
N VAL A 100 19.47 1.22 -35.22
CA VAL A 100 19.54 2.67 -35.11
C VAL A 100 20.17 3.18 -36.40
N GLU A 101 19.35 3.68 -37.32
CA GLU A 101 19.88 4.54 -38.39
C GLU A 101 20.09 5.97 -37.87
N GLU A 102 21.29 6.50 -38.15
CA GLU A 102 21.81 7.84 -37.80
C GLU A 102 20.97 9.02 -38.31
#